data_AF-A0A660ZY00-F1
#
_entry.id   AF-A0A660ZY00-F1
#
_cell.length_a   1.000
_cell.length_b   1.000
_cell.length_c   1.000
_cell.angle_alpha   90.00
_cell.angle_beta   90.00
_cell.angle_gamma   90.00
#
_symmetry.space_group_name_H-M   'P 1'
#
loop_
_entity.id
_entity.type
_entity.pdbx_description
1 polymer ?
#
loop_
_entity_poly.entity_id
_entity_poly.type
_entity_poly.pdbx_seq_one_letter_code
_entity_poly.pdbx_strand_id
1 'polypeptide(L)'
;MHRYLILIMLCLASLPMLASASQDVEREVDIDDVMVELTEALVLTPEQVPQVEQALQSYLLEMDETQARYEEMEEPDPQDMLGDLKQVRENYYERMQEALTPDQWTAYEELREEILHEIFSEIAALRIIDLKTPLSLTEGQMAAMKPVMGSSLREVIRVVFQYGDKRLGIRNKLKIANALKSTKAKQDEAMAGILSESQIAAWDALKEEQKAQK
;
A
#
# COMPACT_ATOMS: atom_id res chain seq x y z
N MET A 1 2.32 13.77 -11.59
CA MET A 1 1.16 13.42 -10.75
C MET A 1 0.11 12.56 -11.46
N HIS A 2 -0.09 12.64 -12.79
CA HIS A 2 -0.97 11.65 -13.49
C HIS A 2 -0.24 10.34 -13.84
N ARG A 3 1.09 10.39 -14.01
CA ARG A 3 1.99 9.27 -14.41
C ARG A 3 2.13 8.08 -13.44
N TYR A 4 1.48 8.11 -12.29
CA TYR A 4 1.55 6.99 -11.34
C TYR A 4 0.15 6.54 -10.94
N LEU A 5 -0.89 7.30 -11.28
CA LEU A 5 -2.22 7.14 -10.73
C LEU A 5 -2.85 5.77 -11.10
N ILE A 6 -2.44 5.19 -12.23
CA ILE A 6 -2.92 3.89 -12.70
C ILE A 6 -2.17 2.74 -12.02
N LEU A 7 -0.83 2.79 -11.93
CA LEU A 7 -0.03 1.84 -11.15
C LEU A 7 -0.35 1.86 -9.64
N ILE A 8 -0.78 3.03 -9.14
CA ILE A 8 -1.28 3.24 -7.78
C ILE A 8 -2.57 2.45 -7.53
N MET A 9 -3.50 2.43 -8.50
CA MET A 9 -4.73 1.63 -8.39
C MET A 9 -4.45 0.12 -8.38
N LEU A 10 -3.50 -0.34 -9.20
CA LEU A 10 -3.06 -1.75 -9.21
C LEU A 10 -2.51 -2.19 -7.84
N CYS A 11 -1.80 -1.30 -7.13
CA CYS A 11 -1.30 -1.60 -5.78
C CYS A 11 -2.40 -1.49 -4.70
N LEU A 12 -3.32 -0.53 -4.83
CA LEU A 12 -4.37 -0.25 -3.84
C LEU A 12 -5.56 -1.20 -3.90
N ALA A 13 -5.84 -1.84 -5.04
CA ALA A 13 -6.93 -2.80 -5.19
C ALA A 13 -6.83 -4.02 -4.23
N SER A 14 -5.66 -4.22 -3.61
CA SER A 14 -5.42 -5.27 -2.61
C SER A 14 -5.68 -4.86 -1.16
N LEU A 15 -6.13 -3.63 -0.90
CA LEU A 15 -6.37 -3.09 0.45
C LEU A 15 -7.86 -2.81 0.72
N PRO A 16 -8.65 -3.81 1.15
CA PRO A 16 -10.09 -3.65 1.39
C PRO A 16 -10.43 -2.61 2.47
N MET A 17 -9.49 -2.26 3.36
CA MET A 17 -9.71 -1.24 4.40
C MET A 17 -9.70 0.22 3.91
N LEU A 18 -9.29 0.50 2.66
CA LEU A 18 -9.33 1.86 2.09
C LEU A 18 -10.55 2.10 1.19
N ALA A 19 -11.29 1.03 0.83
CA ALA A 19 -12.41 1.08 -0.10
C ALA A 19 -13.62 1.91 0.39
N SER A 20 -13.84 2.03 1.70
CA SER A 20 -14.97 2.83 2.22
C SER A 20 -14.82 4.34 2.06
N ALA A 21 -13.63 4.85 1.71
CA ALA A 21 -13.40 6.28 1.51
C ALA A 21 -13.43 6.72 0.03
N SER A 22 -13.53 5.77 -0.92
CA SER A 22 -13.57 6.03 -2.36
C SER A 22 -14.93 5.63 -2.95
N GLN A 23 -16.01 6.29 -2.52
CA GLN A 23 -17.27 6.23 -3.25
C GLN A 23 -17.12 7.03 -4.56
N ASP A 24 -17.52 6.44 -5.69
CA ASP A 24 -17.73 7.04 -7.03
C ASP A 24 -16.52 7.38 -7.91
N VAL A 25 -15.43 6.63 -7.84
CA VAL A 25 -14.41 6.68 -8.90
C VAL A 25 -14.21 5.29 -9.48
N GLU A 26 -15.17 4.83 -10.28
CA GLU A 26 -14.92 3.81 -11.32
C GLU A 26 -13.94 4.42 -12.34
N ARG A 27 -12.66 4.48 -11.98
CA ARG A 27 -11.61 4.71 -12.97
C ARG A 27 -11.24 3.35 -13.52
N GLU A 28 -11.75 3.08 -14.71
CA GLU A 28 -11.24 2.02 -15.56
C GLU A 28 -9.71 2.20 -15.69
N VAL A 29 -8.97 1.14 -15.37
CA VAL A 29 -7.52 1.11 -15.52
C VAL A 29 -7.23 1.11 -17.02
N ASP A 30 -6.68 2.21 -17.52
CA ASP A 30 -6.22 2.29 -18.91
C ASP A 30 -4.91 1.49 -19.06
N ILE A 31 -5.03 0.26 -19.54
CA ILE A 31 -3.90 -0.66 -19.72
C ILE A 31 -2.92 -0.10 -20.76
N ASP A 32 -3.40 0.63 -21.78
CA ASP A 32 -2.53 1.18 -22.82
C ASP A 32 -1.57 2.21 -22.22
N ASP A 33 -2.08 3.08 -21.35
CA ASP A 33 -1.26 4.05 -20.62
C ASP A 33 -0.22 3.37 -19.71
N VAL A 34 -0.61 2.33 -18.97
CA VAL A 34 0.33 1.54 -18.14
C VAL A 34 1.41 0.89 -19.00
N MET A 35 1.02 0.32 -20.13
CA MET A 35 1.94 -0.35 -21.04
C MET A 35 2.94 0.62 -21.67
N VAL A 36 2.52 1.84 -21.99
CA VAL A 36 3.43 2.91 -22.45
C VAL A 36 4.46 3.23 -21.37
N GLU A 37 4.04 3.43 -20.13
CA GLU A 37 4.92 3.76 -19.02
C GLU A 37 5.90 2.62 -18.69
N LEU A 38 5.42 1.38 -18.64
CA LEU A 38 6.28 0.21 -18.39
C LEU A 38 7.23 -0.07 -19.54
N THR A 39 6.80 0.14 -20.79
CA THR A 39 7.67 -0.01 -21.97
C THR A 39 8.82 0.99 -21.91
N GLU A 40 8.55 2.23 -21.54
CA GLU A 40 9.59 3.26 -21.38
C GLU A 40 10.50 2.95 -20.18
N ALA A 41 9.92 2.66 -19.01
CA ALA A 41 10.68 2.46 -17.77
C ALA A 41 11.56 1.22 -17.78
N LEU A 42 11.10 0.13 -18.40
CA LEU A 42 11.80 -1.17 -18.43
C LEU A 42 12.48 -1.44 -19.77
N VAL A 43 12.36 -0.52 -20.73
CA VAL A 43 12.91 -0.66 -22.09
C VAL A 43 12.48 -2.00 -22.70
N LEU A 44 11.17 -2.28 -22.66
CA LEU A 44 10.62 -3.56 -23.13
C LEU A 44 10.85 -3.73 -24.64
N THR A 45 11.24 -4.93 -25.06
CA THR A 45 11.31 -5.25 -26.49
C THR A 45 9.91 -5.49 -27.08
N PRO A 46 9.73 -5.36 -28.41
CA PRO A 46 8.45 -5.67 -29.05
C PRO A 46 7.91 -7.07 -28.73
N GLU A 47 8.80 -8.04 -28.46
CA GLU A 47 8.45 -9.41 -28.09
C GLU A 47 8.00 -9.54 -26.62
N GLN A 48 8.48 -8.65 -25.72
CA GLN A 48 8.12 -8.64 -24.30
C GLN A 48 6.80 -7.92 -24.04
N VAL A 49 6.51 -6.86 -24.79
CA VAL A 49 5.28 -6.05 -24.65
C VAL A 49 4.01 -6.92 -24.53
N PRO A 50 3.69 -7.85 -25.46
CA PRO A 50 2.47 -8.65 -25.34
C PRO A 50 2.47 -9.61 -24.14
N GLN A 51 3.64 -10.03 -23.64
CA GLN A 51 3.73 -10.91 -22.46
C GLN A 51 3.45 -10.13 -21.18
N VAL A 52 3.99 -8.91 -21.07
CA VAL A 52 3.75 -8.01 -19.95
C VAL A 52 2.28 -7.55 -19.94
N GLU A 53 1.74 -7.20 -21.09
CA GLU A 53 0.31 -6.84 -21.24
C GLU A 53 -0.60 -7.99 -20.80
N GLN A 54 -0.31 -9.21 -21.26
CA GLN A 54 -1.06 -10.39 -20.86
C GLN A 54 -0.96 -10.65 -19.35
N ALA A 55 0.21 -10.46 -18.75
CA ALA A 55 0.40 -10.62 -17.30
C ALA A 55 -0.47 -9.61 -16.51
N LEU A 56 -0.53 -8.35 -16.95
CA LEU A 56 -1.37 -7.30 -16.35
C LEU A 56 -2.86 -7.58 -16.53
N GLN A 57 -3.31 -7.91 -17.74
CA GLN A 57 -4.71 -8.26 -18.02
C GLN A 57 -5.16 -9.44 -17.17
N SER A 58 -4.33 -10.47 -17.06
CA SER A 58 -4.64 -11.64 -16.24
C SER A 58 -4.70 -11.30 -14.75
N TYR A 59 -3.81 -10.42 -14.28
CA TYR A 59 -3.84 -9.93 -12.89
C TYR A 59 -5.13 -9.18 -12.57
N LEU A 60 -5.55 -8.25 -13.45
CA LEU A 60 -6.79 -7.48 -13.26
C LEU A 60 -8.01 -8.40 -13.26
N LEU A 61 -8.09 -9.32 -14.22
CA LEU A 61 -9.18 -10.31 -14.27
C LEU A 61 -9.23 -11.18 -13.01
N GLU A 62 -8.10 -11.74 -12.57
CA GLU A 62 -8.04 -12.59 -11.38
C GLU A 62 -8.37 -11.81 -10.09
N MET A 63 -8.03 -10.52 -10.03
CA MET A 63 -8.41 -9.61 -8.94
C MET A 63 -9.93 -9.40 -8.92
N ASP A 64 -10.53 -9.06 -10.07
CA ASP A 64 -11.97 -8.83 -10.20
C ASP A 64 -12.76 -10.10 -9.87
N GLU A 65 -12.36 -11.26 -10.39
CA GLU A 65 -12.97 -12.56 -10.08
C GLU A 65 -12.85 -12.90 -8.59
N THR A 66 -11.72 -12.57 -7.95
CA THR A 66 -11.53 -12.79 -6.52
C THR A 66 -12.42 -11.87 -5.71
N GLN A 67 -12.51 -10.58 -6.05
CA GLN A 67 -13.37 -9.62 -5.36
C GLN A 67 -14.86 -10.02 -5.49
N ALA A 68 -15.33 -10.29 -6.71
CA ALA A 68 -16.70 -10.73 -6.97
C ALA A 68 -17.08 -11.96 -6.15
N ARG A 69 -16.17 -12.95 -6.05
CA ARG A 69 -16.37 -14.15 -5.23
C ARG A 69 -16.65 -13.83 -3.77
N TYR A 70 -15.96 -12.85 -3.18
CA TYR A 70 -16.14 -12.48 -1.77
C TYR A 70 -17.29 -11.49 -1.54
N GLU A 71 -17.65 -10.68 -2.53
CA GLU A 71 -18.83 -9.80 -2.46
C GLU A 71 -20.16 -10.58 -2.46
N GLU A 72 -20.20 -11.74 -3.11
CA GLU A 72 -21.36 -12.64 -3.11
C GLU A 72 -21.54 -13.40 -1.78
N MET A 73 -20.55 -13.35 -0.87
CA MET A 73 -20.60 -14.03 0.43
C MET A 73 -21.20 -13.12 1.50
N GLU A 74 -22.15 -13.64 2.29
CA GLU A 74 -22.76 -12.88 3.40
C GLU A 74 -21.74 -12.54 4.50
N GLU A 75 -20.84 -13.47 4.81
CA GLU A 75 -19.77 -13.30 5.81
C GLU A 75 -18.45 -13.87 5.26
N PRO A 76 -17.71 -13.12 4.42
CA PRO A 76 -16.43 -13.57 3.90
C PRO A 76 -15.38 -13.67 5.02
N ASP A 77 -14.62 -14.77 5.08
CA ASP A 77 -13.46 -14.86 5.99
C ASP A 77 -12.34 -13.96 5.46
N PRO A 78 -11.94 -12.89 6.19
CA PRO A 78 -10.90 -11.99 5.73
C PRO A 78 -9.55 -12.68 5.55
N GLN A 79 -9.29 -13.78 6.25
CA GLN A 79 -8.03 -14.52 6.13
C GLN A 79 -7.96 -15.27 4.80
N ASP A 80 -9.06 -15.89 4.38
CA ASP A 80 -9.15 -16.59 3.10
C ASP A 80 -9.08 -15.58 1.94
N MET A 81 -9.79 -14.46 2.06
CA MET A 81 -9.72 -13.36 1.08
C MET A 81 -8.29 -12.82 0.92
N LEU A 82 -7.58 -12.57 2.02
CA LEU A 82 -6.18 -12.13 1.97
C LEU A 82 -5.26 -13.20 1.38
N GLY A 83 -5.54 -14.48 1.62
CA GLY A 83 -4.82 -15.60 1.03
C GLY A 83 -4.96 -15.63 -0.50
N ASP A 84 -6.19 -15.51 -1.00
CA ASP A 84 -6.47 -15.51 -2.44
C ASP A 84 -5.88 -14.29 -3.14
N LEU A 85 -6.06 -13.09 -2.58
CA LEU A 85 -5.47 -11.86 -3.13
C LEU A 85 -3.93 -11.93 -3.17
N LYS A 86 -3.32 -12.58 -2.18
CA LYS A 86 -1.88 -12.83 -2.17
C LYS A 86 -1.48 -13.78 -3.30
N GLN A 87 -2.23 -14.86 -3.53
CA GLN A 87 -1.97 -15.80 -4.61
C GLN A 87 -2.06 -15.13 -5.99
N VAL A 88 -3.09 -14.31 -6.22
CA VAL A 88 -3.25 -13.54 -7.47
C VAL A 88 -2.03 -12.66 -7.74
N ARG A 89 -1.52 -11.98 -6.70
CA ARG A 89 -0.30 -11.18 -6.79
C ARG A 89 0.95 -12.03 -7.07
N GLU A 90 1.08 -13.18 -6.43
CA GLU A 90 2.22 -14.10 -6.64
C GLU A 90 2.23 -14.63 -8.08
N ASN A 91 1.07 -15.04 -8.61
CA ASN A 91 0.92 -15.46 -10.02
C ASN A 91 1.31 -14.33 -11.00
N TYR A 92 0.93 -13.09 -10.70
CA TYR A 92 1.34 -11.93 -11.49
C TYR A 92 2.85 -11.73 -11.48
N TYR A 93 3.50 -11.84 -10.31
CA TYR A 93 4.96 -11.70 -10.21
C TYR A 93 5.70 -12.81 -10.94
N GLU A 94 5.23 -14.05 -10.86
CA GLU A 94 5.80 -15.16 -11.63
C GLU A 94 5.74 -14.89 -13.13
N ARG A 95 4.58 -14.49 -13.66
CA ARG A 95 4.41 -14.13 -15.08
C ARG A 95 5.30 -12.97 -15.51
N MET A 96 5.41 -11.93 -14.68
CA MET A 96 6.29 -10.79 -14.97
C MET A 96 7.77 -11.20 -14.95
N GLN A 97 8.18 -12.05 -14.00
CA GLN A 97 9.55 -12.53 -13.93
C GLN A 97 9.93 -13.43 -15.12
N GLU A 98 8.97 -14.18 -15.67
CA GLU A 98 9.16 -14.96 -16.89
C GLU A 98 9.29 -14.08 -18.15
N ALA A 99 8.51 -12.99 -18.22
CA ALA A 99 8.51 -12.07 -19.36
C ALA A 99 9.74 -11.12 -19.39
N LEU A 100 10.28 -10.79 -18.22
CA LEU A 100 11.37 -9.83 -18.05
C LEU A 100 12.73 -10.51 -17.93
N THR A 101 13.78 -9.81 -18.38
CA THR A 101 15.16 -10.19 -18.03
C THR A 101 15.43 -9.93 -16.54
N PRO A 102 16.47 -10.56 -15.93
CA PRO A 102 16.79 -10.32 -14.52
C PRO A 102 17.04 -8.84 -14.16
N ASP A 103 17.67 -8.08 -15.05
CA ASP A 103 17.93 -6.65 -14.85
C ASP A 103 16.63 -5.84 -14.92
N GLN A 104 15.76 -6.14 -15.88
CA GLN A 104 14.43 -5.51 -15.99
C GLN A 104 13.52 -5.87 -14.81
N TRP A 105 13.59 -7.11 -14.32
CA TRP A 105 12.85 -7.52 -13.13
C TRP A 105 13.29 -6.70 -11.91
N THR A 106 14.61 -6.52 -11.73
CA THR A 106 15.15 -5.67 -10.66
C THR A 106 14.66 -4.22 -10.78
N ALA A 107 14.72 -3.64 -11.99
CA ALA A 107 14.20 -2.30 -12.25
C ALA A 107 12.68 -2.18 -11.99
N TYR A 108 11.92 -3.23 -12.32
CA TYR A 108 10.49 -3.30 -12.05
C TYR A 108 10.20 -3.36 -10.54
N GLU A 109 10.98 -4.11 -9.77
CA GLU A 109 10.85 -4.15 -8.30
C GLU A 109 11.14 -2.77 -7.68
N GLU A 110 12.18 -2.08 -8.15
CA GLU A 110 12.50 -0.72 -7.71
C GLU A 110 11.36 0.26 -8.05
N LEU A 111 10.87 0.24 -9.29
CA LEU A 111 9.74 1.06 -9.74
C LEU A 111 8.49 0.81 -8.86
N ARG A 112 8.17 -0.45 -8.57
CA ARG A 112 7.05 -0.80 -7.69
C ARG A 112 7.23 -0.21 -6.28
N GLU A 113 8.44 -0.33 -5.71
CA GLU A 113 8.70 0.21 -4.37
C GLU A 113 8.63 1.75 -4.34
N GLU A 114 9.04 2.44 -5.40
CA GLU A 114 8.90 3.89 -5.56
C GLU A 114 7.43 4.30 -5.59
N ILE A 115 6.62 3.62 -6.41
CA ILE A 115 5.19 3.87 -6.54
C ILE A 115 4.49 3.66 -5.19
N LEU A 116 4.75 2.53 -4.52
CA LEU A 116 4.21 2.28 -3.18
C LEU A 116 4.60 3.37 -2.19
N HIS A 117 5.86 3.84 -2.25
CA HIS A 117 6.31 4.93 -1.39
C HIS A 117 5.56 6.24 -1.66
N GLU A 118 5.30 6.58 -2.93
CA GLU A 118 4.50 7.75 -3.31
C GLU A 118 3.06 7.64 -2.78
N ILE A 119 2.40 6.49 -2.98
CA ILE A 119 1.04 6.24 -2.47
C ILE A 119 0.96 6.48 -0.98
N PHE A 120 1.84 5.81 -0.21
CA PHE A 120 1.78 5.92 1.24
C PHE A 120 2.17 7.31 1.71
N SER A 121 3.00 8.03 0.94
CA SER A 121 3.29 9.44 1.20
C SER A 121 2.05 10.32 0.98
N GLU A 122 1.26 10.10 -0.06
CA GLU A 122 0.01 10.84 -0.28
C GLU A 122 -1.06 10.49 0.77
N ILE A 123 -1.23 9.22 1.13
CA ILE A 123 -2.11 8.81 2.23
C ILE A 123 -1.64 9.45 3.55
N ALA A 124 -0.34 9.50 3.78
CA ALA A 124 0.22 10.21 4.93
C ALA A 124 -0.11 11.70 4.89
N ALA A 125 -0.01 12.35 3.73
CA ALA A 125 -0.37 13.76 3.59
C ALA A 125 -1.83 14.03 3.97
N LEU A 126 -2.77 13.17 3.55
CA LEU A 126 -4.17 13.25 3.97
C LEU A 126 -4.32 13.15 5.49
N ARG A 127 -3.68 12.16 6.11
CA ARG A 127 -3.70 12.03 7.58
C ARG A 127 -3.06 13.22 8.29
N ILE A 128 -2.01 13.82 7.72
CA ILE A 128 -1.32 14.98 8.30
C ILE A 128 -2.21 16.22 8.25
N ILE A 129 -3.05 16.38 7.21
CA ILE A 129 -4.04 17.46 7.14
C ILE A 129 -4.99 17.39 8.34
N ASP A 130 -5.47 16.21 8.70
CA ASP A 130 -6.33 16.02 9.88
C ASP A 130 -5.63 16.34 11.20
N LEU A 131 -4.30 16.22 11.24
CA LEU A 131 -3.47 16.55 12.40
C LEU A 131 -3.06 18.01 12.47
N LYS A 132 -3.24 18.78 11.39
CA LYS A 132 -2.79 20.19 11.32
C LYS A 132 -3.39 21.03 12.43
N THR A 133 -4.71 21.01 12.58
CA THR A 133 -5.41 21.82 13.57
C THR A 133 -5.15 21.31 15.01
N PRO A 134 -5.34 20.00 15.32
CA PRO A 134 -5.13 19.49 16.68
C PRO A 134 -3.71 19.68 17.22
N LEU A 135 -2.70 19.61 16.34
CA LEU A 135 -1.30 19.77 16.73
C LEU A 135 -0.72 21.14 16.37
N SER A 136 -1.52 22.05 15.81
CA SER A 136 -1.04 23.35 15.33
C SER A 136 0.21 23.23 14.43
N LEU A 137 0.19 22.29 13.48
CA LEU A 137 1.34 22.01 12.62
C LEU A 137 1.62 23.16 11.67
N THR A 138 2.91 23.47 11.51
CA THR A 138 3.38 24.34 10.43
C THR A 138 3.53 23.55 9.12
N GLU A 139 3.51 24.24 7.97
CA GLU A 139 3.75 23.62 6.67
C GLU A 139 5.09 22.87 6.61
N GLY A 140 6.14 23.43 7.23
CA GLY A 140 7.45 22.77 7.33
C GLY A 140 7.40 21.47 8.12
N GLN A 141 6.64 21.43 9.22
CA GLN A 141 6.44 20.20 10.00
C GLN A 141 5.60 19.19 9.22
N MET A 142 4.53 19.62 8.54
CA MET A 142 3.72 18.74 7.69
C MET A 142 4.56 18.09 6.59
N ALA A 143 5.42 18.88 5.92
CA ALA A 143 6.33 18.39 4.89
C ALA A 143 7.35 17.37 5.45
N ALA A 144 7.90 17.62 6.65
CA ALA A 144 8.82 16.71 7.32
C ALA A 144 8.13 15.42 7.82
N MET A 145 6.86 15.49 8.22
CA MET A 145 6.08 14.35 8.69
C MET A 145 5.67 13.40 7.56
N LYS A 146 5.46 13.92 6.34
CA LYS A 146 5.00 13.13 5.18
C LYS A 146 5.85 11.87 4.93
N PRO A 147 7.19 11.95 4.78
CA PRO A 147 8.01 10.75 4.56
C PRO A 147 8.05 9.81 5.77
N VAL A 148 7.98 10.33 7.00
CA VAL A 148 7.96 9.52 8.24
C VAL A 148 6.68 8.69 8.32
N MET A 149 5.53 9.33 8.13
CA MET A 149 4.23 8.66 8.17
C MET A 149 4.03 7.73 6.98
N GLY A 150 4.47 8.11 5.77
CA GLY A 150 4.40 7.24 4.59
C GLY A 150 5.23 5.97 4.77
N SER A 151 6.45 6.09 5.29
CA SER A 151 7.30 4.92 5.60
C SER A 151 6.68 4.01 6.66
N SER A 152 6.11 4.59 7.73
CA SER A 152 5.42 3.82 8.76
C SER A 152 4.21 3.06 8.22
N LEU A 153 3.37 3.71 7.40
CA LEU A 153 2.23 3.07 6.73
C LEU A 153 2.67 1.90 5.85
N ARG A 154 3.73 2.09 5.04
CA ARG A 154 4.30 1.04 4.20
C ARG A 154 4.74 -0.17 5.02
N GLU A 155 5.43 0.03 6.15
CA GLU A 155 5.86 -1.06 7.03
C GLU A 155 4.67 -1.78 7.68
N VAL A 156 3.62 -1.05 8.08
CA VAL A 156 2.39 -1.67 8.61
C VAL A 156 1.76 -2.58 7.55
N ILE A 157 1.60 -2.09 6.31
CA ILE A 157 1.02 -2.87 5.22
C ILE A 157 1.90 -4.09 4.89
N ARG A 158 3.23 -3.94 4.90
CA ARG A 158 4.16 -5.07 4.74
C ARG A 158 3.92 -6.16 5.78
N VAL A 159 3.75 -5.78 7.05
CA VAL A 159 3.43 -6.74 8.13
C VAL A 159 2.08 -7.42 7.88
N VAL A 160 1.06 -6.66 7.45
CA VAL A 160 -0.26 -7.24 7.11
C VAL A 160 -0.11 -8.28 5.99
N PHE A 161 0.55 -7.96 4.87
CA PHE A 161 0.74 -8.93 3.78
C PHE A 161 1.61 -10.12 4.17
N GLN A 162 2.61 -9.95 5.04
CA GLN A 162 3.49 -11.03 5.47
C GLN A 162 2.76 -12.07 6.33
N TYR A 163 1.70 -11.67 7.03
CA TYR A 163 1.01 -12.51 8.01
C TYR A 163 -0.49 -12.69 7.76
N GLY A 164 -1.08 -11.97 6.81
CA GLY A 164 -2.53 -11.92 6.56
C GLY A 164 -3.11 -13.26 6.10
N ASP A 165 -2.32 -14.04 5.37
CA ASP A 165 -2.66 -15.39 4.92
C ASP A 165 -2.39 -16.47 5.99
N LYS A 166 -1.73 -16.11 7.10
CA LYS A 166 -1.30 -17.07 8.11
C LYS A 166 -2.30 -17.14 9.24
N ARG A 167 -2.62 -18.37 9.65
CA ARG A 167 -3.42 -18.61 10.85
C ARG A 167 -2.82 -17.89 12.05
N LEU A 168 -3.65 -17.11 12.74
CA LEU A 168 -3.25 -16.27 13.88
C LEU A 168 -3.06 -17.08 15.18
N GLY A 169 -2.11 -18.01 15.17
CA GLY A 169 -1.61 -18.64 16.39
C GLY A 169 -0.87 -17.63 17.28
N ILE A 170 -0.71 -17.97 18.56
CA ILE A 170 -0.04 -17.11 19.57
C ILE A 170 1.32 -16.60 19.07
N ARG A 171 2.12 -17.48 18.45
CA ARG A 171 3.44 -17.12 17.91
C ARG A 171 3.37 -16.07 16.79
N ASN A 172 2.41 -16.18 15.87
CA ASN A 172 2.23 -15.21 14.78
C ASN A 172 1.70 -13.89 15.31
N LYS A 173 0.71 -13.92 16.23
CA LYS A 173 0.22 -12.72 16.93
C LYS A 173 1.36 -11.96 17.62
N LEU A 174 2.25 -12.66 18.31
CA LEU A 174 3.42 -12.05 18.95
C LEU A 174 4.40 -11.42 17.94
N LYS A 175 4.66 -12.09 16.80
CA LYS A 175 5.51 -11.53 15.74
C LYS A 175 4.90 -10.25 15.13
N ILE A 176 3.61 -10.28 14.82
CA ILE A 176 2.86 -9.12 14.32
C ILE A 176 2.93 -7.98 15.34
N ALA A 177 2.58 -8.24 16.60
CA ALA A 177 2.60 -7.23 17.65
C ALA A 177 3.99 -6.60 17.83
N ASN A 178 5.06 -7.41 17.82
CA ASN A 178 6.43 -6.90 17.92
C ASN A 178 6.83 -6.06 16.70
N ALA A 179 6.47 -6.49 15.49
CA ALA A 179 6.75 -5.75 14.27
C ALA A 179 6.01 -4.40 14.27
N LEU A 180 4.71 -4.40 14.57
CA LEU A 180 3.90 -3.17 14.67
C LEU A 180 4.40 -2.24 15.77
N LYS A 181 4.79 -2.78 16.94
CA LYS A 181 5.39 -1.98 18.02
C LYS A 181 6.72 -1.35 17.60
N SER A 182 7.56 -2.08 16.90
CA SER A 182 8.82 -1.57 16.35
C SER A 182 8.58 -0.46 15.33
N THR A 183 7.66 -0.65 14.39
CA THR A 183 7.29 0.38 13.40
C THR A 183 6.77 1.65 14.09
N LYS A 184 5.86 1.48 15.06
CA LYS A 184 5.34 2.61 15.85
C LYS A 184 6.45 3.33 16.62
N ALA A 185 7.36 2.61 17.27
CA ALA A 185 8.45 3.21 18.01
C ALA A 185 9.37 4.07 17.12
N LYS A 186 9.73 3.56 15.93
CA LYS A 186 10.50 4.33 14.94
C LYS A 186 9.76 5.58 14.46
N GLN A 187 8.44 5.45 14.22
CA GLN A 187 7.62 6.60 13.86
C GLN A 187 7.58 7.64 14.99
N ASP A 188 7.29 7.23 16.23
CA ASP A 188 7.20 8.13 17.38
C ASP A 188 8.56 8.83 17.64
N GLU A 189 9.69 8.11 17.49
CA GLU A 189 11.05 8.68 17.58
C GLU A 189 11.31 9.74 16.50
N ALA A 190 11.01 9.43 15.23
CA ALA A 190 11.19 10.38 14.14
C ALA A 190 10.26 11.60 14.26
N MET A 191 9.02 11.38 14.73
CA MET A 191 8.05 12.45 15.00
C MET A 191 8.52 13.38 16.12
N ALA A 192 9.16 12.86 17.17
CA ALA A 192 9.72 13.67 18.24
C ALA A 192 10.85 14.60 17.76
N GLY A 193 11.52 14.26 16.65
CA GLY A 193 12.48 15.15 15.99
C GLY A 193 11.86 16.29 15.16
N ILE A 194 10.53 16.25 14.93
CA ILE A 194 9.80 17.23 14.10
C ILE A 194 8.89 18.12 14.96
N LEU A 195 8.27 17.53 15.98
CA LEU A 195 7.29 18.17 16.84
C LEU A 195 7.95 18.86 18.04
N SER A 196 7.35 19.97 18.49
CA SER A 196 7.71 20.56 19.79
C SER A 196 7.20 19.68 20.95
N GLU A 197 7.73 19.89 22.16
CA GLU A 197 7.27 19.18 23.36
C GLU A 197 5.75 19.33 23.60
N SER A 198 5.20 20.53 23.37
CA SER A 198 3.76 20.77 23.51
C SER A 198 2.95 20.02 22.46
N GLN A 199 3.47 19.88 21.24
CA GLN A 199 2.83 19.12 20.16
C GLN A 199 2.92 17.61 20.42
N ILE A 200 4.01 17.12 21.00
CA ILE A 200 4.15 15.72 21.44
C ILE A 200 3.11 15.40 22.51
N ALA A 201 2.93 16.29 23.50
CA ALA A 201 1.91 16.10 24.53
C ALA A 201 0.49 16.06 23.94
N ALA A 202 0.19 16.94 22.97
CA ALA A 202 -1.09 16.91 22.26
C ALA A 202 -1.27 15.63 21.44
N TRP A 203 -0.21 15.15 20.77
CA TRP A 203 -0.21 13.88 20.04
C TRP A 203 -0.47 12.69 20.96
N ASP A 204 0.14 12.66 22.14
CA ASP A 204 -0.08 11.62 23.14
C ASP A 204 -1.53 11.64 23.65
N ALA A 205 -2.10 12.82 23.90
CA ALA A 205 -3.50 12.95 24.29
C ALA A 205 -4.45 12.42 23.20
N LEU A 206 -4.23 12.76 21.93
CA LEU A 206 -5.02 12.24 20.81
C LEU A 206 -4.94 10.71 20.70
N LYS A 207 -3.76 10.13 20.93
CA LYS A 207 -3.58 8.66 20.93
C LYS A 207 -4.39 8.00 22.05
N GLU A 208 -4.45 8.58 23.24
CA GLU A 208 -5.25 8.04 24.34
C GLU A 208 -6.76 8.19 24.07
N GLU A 209 -7.19 9.32 23.50
CA GLU A 209 -8.59 9.52 23.08
C GLU A 209 -9.02 8.48 22.04
N GLN A 210 -8.21 8.23 21.02
CA GLN A 210 -8.48 7.20 20.00
C GLN A 210 -8.52 5.78 20.58
N LYS A 211 -7.76 5.48 21.64
CA LYS A 211 -7.85 4.20 22.33
C LYS A 211 -9.15 4.05 23.11
N ALA A 212 -9.66 5.14 23.70
CA ALA A 212 -10.90 5.12 24.48
C ALA A 212 -12.16 4.96 23.61
N GLN A 213 -12.08 5.26 22.31
CA GLN A 213 -13.18 5.11 21.36
C GLN A 213 -13.27 3.69 20.73
N LYS A 214 -12.31 2.80 21.02
CA LYS A 214 -12.27 1.42 20.52
C LYS A 214 -12.73 0.43 21.59
#